data_AF-A0A1J4X9R7-F1
#
_entry.id   AF-A0A1J4X9R7-F1
#
_cell.length_a   1.000
_cell.length_b   1.000
_cell.length_c   1.000
_cell.angle_alpha   90.00
_cell.angle_beta   90.00
_cell.angle_gamma   90.00
#
_symmetry.space_group_name_H-M   'P 1'
#
loop_
_entity.id
_entity.type
_entity.pdbx_description
1 polymer ?
#
loop_
_entity_poly.entity_id
_entity_poly.type
_entity_poly.pdbx_seq_one_letter_code
_entity_poly.pdbx_strand_id
1 'polypeptide(L)'
;MHYETFVIIGQNDDPEAAVARALEPFDENLDVEPYRDYFDASDIQRMATHYGLPPTDLAGLARKMRDWRGGEVGVDARGLYAVSTYNPDGMFDWYEIGGRWNGYIRGSKRNAITARALHRSRHLPQCLPYYLVTPDGRWLESESRLRWGSPETAADRRADRRWHAQVRRVLKQYSDCKVICVDIHS
;
A
#
# COMPACT_ATOMS: atom_id res chain seq x y z
N MET A 1 -4.14 10.38 -4.37
CA MET A 1 -2.83 11.06 -4.17
C MET A 1 -1.77 10.31 -4.96
N HIS A 2 -0.64 10.93 -5.33
CA HIS A 2 0.39 10.29 -6.18
C HIS A 2 1.65 9.95 -5.38
N TYR A 3 2.15 8.73 -5.56
CA TYR A 3 3.28 8.21 -4.79
C TYR A 3 4.33 7.57 -5.70
N GLU A 4 5.60 7.90 -5.44
CA GLU A 4 6.74 7.26 -6.08
C GLU A 4 6.90 5.83 -5.55
N THR A 5 6.68 4.86 -6.43
CA THR A 5 6.70 3.44 -6.08
C THR A 5 7.82 2.73 -6.82
N PHE A 6 8.59 1.92 -6.10
CA PHE A 6 9.57 1.03 -6.72
C PHE A 6 8.99 -0.37 -6.81
N VAL A 7 8.90 -0.90 -8.02
CA VAL A 7 8.50 -2.28 -8.27
C VAL A 7 9.74 -3.06 -8.70
N ILE A 8 10.08 -4.11 -7.97
CA ILE A 8 11.21 -4.99 -8.30
C ILE A 8 10.70 -6.18 -9.11
N ILE A 9 11.25 -6.36 -10.30
CA ILE A 9 10.87 -7.42 -11.24
C ILE A 9 12.11 -8.17 -11.72
N GLY A 10 11.93 -9.34 -12.35
CA GLY A 10 13.03 -10.13 -12.89
C GLY A 10 13.88 -9.33 -13.89
N GLN A 11 15.19 -9.57 -13.92
CA GLN A 11 16.14 -8.79 -14.73
C GLN A 11 15.77 -8.73 -16.21
N ASN A 12 15.26 -9.83 -16.75
CA ASN A 12 14.96 -10.01 -18.17
C ASN A 12 13.47 -9.89 -18.50
N ASP A 13 12.63 -9.61 -17.50
CA ASP A 13 11.19 -9.51 -17.72
C ASP A 13 10.85 -8.29 -18.59
N ASP A 14 9.73 -8.32 -19.28
CA ASP A 14 9.17 -7.11 -19.88
C ASP A 14 8.65 -6.16 -18.77
N PRO A 15 9.06 -4.87 -18.71
CA PRO A 15 8.64 -3.96 -17.65
C PRO A 15 7.12 -3.81 -17.52
N GLU A 16 6.40 -3.62 -18.63
CA GLU A 16 4.96 -3.35 -18.61
C GLU A 16 4.22 -4.56 -18.04
N ALA A 17 4.45 -5.74 -18.63
CA ALA A 17 3.77 -6.96 -18.22
C ALA A 17 4.15 -7.39 -16.79
N ALA A 18 5.39 -7.19 -16.37
CA ALA A 18 5.83 -7.60 -15.04
C ALA A 18 5.41 -6.65 -13.93
N VAL A 19 5.37 -5.33 -14.20
CA VAL A 19 4.80 -4.36 -13.25
C VAL A 19 3.32 -4.63 -13.07
N ALA A 20 2.57 -4.84 -14.16
CA ALA A 20 1.15 -5.18 -14.09
C ALA A 20 0.89 -6.40 -13.20
N ARG A 21 1.60 -7.51 -13.43
CA ARG A 21 1.47 -8.73 -12.60
C ARG A 21 1.88 -8.52 -11.14
N ALA A 22 2.90 -7.71 -10.87
CA ALA A 22 3.36 -7.46 -9.51
C ALA A 22 2.38 -6.58 -8.72
N LEU A 23 1.64 -5.72 -9.41
CA LEU A 23 0.68 -4.80 -8.81
C LEU A 23 -0.74 -5.35 -8.76
N GLU A 24 -1.12 -6.27 -9.65
CA GLU A 24 -2.47 -6.85 -9.75
C GLU A 24 -3.12 -7.25 -8.40
N PRO A 25 -2.42 -7.92 -7.46
CA PRO A 25 -3.02 -8.27 -6.17
C PRO A 25 -3.44 -7.08 -5.30
N PHE A 26 -2.91 -5.89 -5.59
CA PHE A 26 -3.12 -4.66 -4.82
C PHE A 26 -4.00 -3.63 -5.55
N ASP A 27 -4.57 -3.98 -6.71
CA ASP A 27 -5.53 -3.12 -7.40
C ASP A 27 -6.84 -3.09 -6.60
N GLU A 28 -7.30 -1.90 -6.21
CA GLU A 28 -8.57 -1.72 -5.49
C GLU A 28 -9.78 -2.18 -6.31
N ASN A 29 -9.65 -2.20 -7.64
CA ASN A 29 -10.67 -2.65 -8.58
C ASN A 29 -10.56 -4.15 -8.90
N LEU A 30 -9.64 -4.88 -8.26
CA LEU A 30 -9.57 -6.33 -8.41
C LEU A 30 -10.87 -6.95 -7.87
N ASP A 31 -11.62 -7.62 -8.76
CA ASP A 31 -12.79 -8.37 -8.37
C ASP A 31 -12.38 -9.54 -7.46
N VAL A 32 -12.91 -9.52 -6.23
CA VAL A 32 -12.71 -10.58 -5.23
C VAL A 32 -14.02 -11.22 -4.83
N GLU A 33 -13.96 -12.48 -4.44
CA GLU A 33 -15.12 -13.19 -3.90
C GLU A 33 -15.65 -12.46 -2.66
N PRO A 34 -16.98 -12.31 -2.51
CA PRO A 34 -17.57 -11.67 -1.34
C PRO A 34 -17.10 -12.32 -0.03
N TYR A 35 -16.64 -11.50 0.90
CA TYR A 35 -16.17 -11.96 2.20
C TYR A 35 -16.80 -11.18 3.35
N ARG A 36 -16.73 -11.77 4.55
CA ARG A 36 -17.18 -11.12 5.78
C ARG A 36 -16.09 -10.23 6.31
N ASP A 37 -16.35 -8.92 6.27
CA ASP A 37 -15.50 -7.90 6.86
C ASP A 37 -16.03 -7.55 8.26
N TYR A 38 -15.26 -7.95 9.28
CA TYR A 38 -15.68 -7.90 10.68
C TYR A 38 -15.30 -6.56 11.31
N PHE A 39 -16.24 -5.99 12.05
CA PHE A 39 -16.05 -4.73 12.73
C PHE A 39 -15.22 -4.95 13.99
N ASP A 40 -14.19 -4.12 14.18
CA ASP A 40 -13.41 -4.15 15.40
C ASP A 40 -14.12 -3.43 16.55
N ALA A 41 -13.54 -3.47 17.75
CA ALA A 41 -14.12 -2.82 18.93
C ALA A 41 -14.27 -1.30 18.78
N SER A 42 -13.38 -0.64 18.04
CA SER A 42 -13.42 0.78 17.78
C SER A 42 -14.57 1.13 16.82
N ASP A 43 -14.74 0.36 15.75
CA ASP A 43 -15.84 0.53 14.80
C ASP A 43 -17.20 0.31 15.47
N ILE A 44 -17.31 -0.75 16.28
CA ILE A 44 -18.50 -1.02 17.10
C ILE A 44 -18.78 0.16 18.03
N GLN A 45 -17.77 0.69 18.71
CA GLN A 45 -17.92 1.82 19.63
C GLN A 45 -18.39 3.09 18.90
N ARG A 46 -17.80 3.39 17.73
CA ARG A 46 -18.20 4.55 16.90
C ARG A 46 -19.65 4.44 16.46
N MET A 47 -20.05 3.26 15.99
CA MET A 47 -21.40 3.00 15.54
C MET A 47 -22.41 3.09 16.71
N ALA A 48 -22.07 2.48 17.84
CA ALA A 48 -22.87 2.52 19.06
C ALA A 48 -23.10 3.95 19.55
N THR A 49 -22.05 4.77 19.59
CA THR A 49 -22.16 6.20 19.95
C THR A 49 -23.02 6.97 18.96
N HIS A 50 -22.86 6.75 17.64
CA HIS A 50 -23.65 7.44 16.63
C HIS A 50 -25.16 7.18 16.75
N TYR A 51 -25.55 5.94 17.03
CA TYR A 51 -26.97 5.54 17.15
C TYR A 51 -27.51 5.54 18.57
N GLY A 52 -26.71 5.91 19.58
CA GLY A 52 -27.11 5.89 21.00
C GLY A 52 -27.44 4.49 21.53
N LEU A 53 -26.76 3.46 21.02
CA LEU A 53 -26.95 2.06 21.42
C LEU A 53 -25.79 1.59 22.34
N PRO A 54 -25.99 0.58 23.19
CA PRO A 54 -24.89 -0.08 23.87
C PRO A 54 -23.96 -0.79 22.85
N PRO A 55 -22.63 -0.72 22.99
CA PRO A 55 -21.69 -1.41 22.09
C PRO A 55 -21.81 -2.94 22.17
N THR A 56 -22.41 -3.47 23.24
CA THR A 56 -22.71 -4.90 23.39
C THR A 56 -23.99 -5.34 22.66
N ASP A 57 -24.85 -4.41 22.22
CA ASP A 57 -26.08 -4.73 21.48
C ASP A 57 -25.79 -4.89 19.97
N LEU A 58 -25.04 -5.94 19.63
CA LEU A 58 -24.68 -6.22 18.23
C LEU A 58 -25.90 -6.43 17.32
N ALA A 59 -27.00 -6.98 17.86
CA ALA A 59 -28.24 -7.14 17.11
C ALA A 59 -28.90 -5.79 16.79
N GLY A 60 -28.88 -4.85 17.76
CA GLY A 60 -29.30 -3.48 17.54
C GLY A 60 -28.45 -2.75 16.50
N LEU A 61 -27.13 -2.90 16.59
CA LEU A 61 -26.19 -2.32 15.63
C LEU A 61 -26.39 -2.92 14.23
N ALA A 62 -26.57 -4.24 14.10
CA ALA A 62 -26.82 -4.89 12.82
C ALA A 62 -28.04 -4.31 12.08
N ARG A 63 -29.11 -3.96 12.80
CA ARG A 63 -30.30 -3.30 12.21
C ARG A 63 -30.00 -1.91 11.64
N LYS A 64 -28.94 -1.24 12.10
CA LYS A 64 -28.48 0.07 11.62
C LYS A 64 -27.41 -0.02 10.53
N MET A 65 -26.91 -1.21 10.24
CA MET A 65 -25.74 -1.38 9.37
C MET A 65 -26.00 -0.96 7.91
N ARG A 66 -27.22 -1.17 7.40
CA ARG A 66 -27.60 -0.70 6.05
C ARG A 66 -27.46 0.82 5.91
N ASP A 67 -27.75 1.57 6.97
CA ASP A 67 -27.60 3.02 7.01
C ASP A 67 -26.12 3.44 7.20
N TRP A 68 -25.36 2.67 7.98
CA TRP A 68 -23.95 2.97 8.28
C TRP A 68 -22.99 2.74 7.10
N ARG A 69 -23.07 1.58 6.44
CA ARG A 69 -22.11 1.15 5.40
C ARG A 69 -22.77 0.71 4.09
N GLY A 70 -24.08 0.48 4.09
CA GLY A 70 -24.74 -0.23 2.99
C GLY A 70 -24.36 -1.72 2.96
N GLY A 71 -24.94 -2.46 2.02
CA GLY A 71 -24.62 -3.89 1.79
C GLY A 71 -25.36 -4.89 2.68
N GLU A 72 -25.00 -6.17 2.52
CA GLU A 72 -25.49 -7.29 3.34
C GLU A 72 -24.74 -7.36 4.67
N VAL A 73 -25.44 -7.69 5.75
CA VAL A 73 -24.98 -7.52 7.13
C VAL A 73 -25.32 -8.76 7.95
N GLY A 74 -24.50 -9.07 8.96
CA GLY A 74 -24.78 -10.20 9.84
C GLY A 74 -24.06 -10.13 11.17
N VAL A 75 -24.48 -11.02 12.08
CA VAL A 75 -23.83 -11.24 13.36
C VAL A 75 -23.63 -12.74 13.50
N ASP A 76 -22.39 -13.16 13.76
CA ASP A 76 -22.06 -14.55 14.08
C ASP A 76 -21.19 -14.62 15.34
N ALA A 77 -20.62 -15.80 15.64
CA ALA A 77 -19.79 -16.01 16.83
C ALA A 77 -18.51 -15.14 16.87
N ARG A 78 -18.05 -14.62 15.73
CA ARG A 78 -16.90 -13.71 15.63
C ARG A 78 -17.30 -12.24 15.80
N GLY A 79 -18.57 -11.91 15.67
CA GLY A 79 -19.11 -10.57 15.90
C GLY A 79 -19.94 -10.03 14.74
N LEU A 80 -20.06 -8.70 14.71
CA LEU A 80 -20.78 -7.95 13.68
C LEU A 80 -19.91 -7.83 12.42
N TYR A 81 -20.50 -8.09 11.26
CA TYR A 81 -19.81 -7.98 9.97
C TYR A 81 -20.71 -7.37 8.89
N ALA A 82 -20.05 -6.85 7.84
CA ALA A 82 -20.67 -6.56 6.55
C ALA A 82 -20.05 -7.45 5.47
N VAL A 83 -20.82 -7.77 4.43
CA VAL A 83 -20.27 -8.44 3.24
C VAL A 83 -19.60 -7.39 2.37
N SER A 84 -18.31 -7.59 2.09
CA SER A 84 -17.50 -6.73 1.22
C SER A 84 -17.11 -7.47 -0.04
N THR A 85 -17.04 -6.74 -1.15
CA THR A 85 -16.48 -7.20 -2.44
C THR A 85 -15.27 -6.36 -2.85
N TYR A 86 -14.78 -5.49 -1.96
CA TYR A 86 -13.58 -4.69 -2.20
C TYR A 86 -12.34 -5.51 -1.90
N ASN A 87 -11.30 -5.38 -2.75
CA ASN A 87 -10.03 -6.04 -2.53
C ASN A 87 -9.47 -5.68 -1.12
N PRO A 88 -9.34 -6.65 -0.20
CA PRO A 88 -8.82 -6.38 1.14
C PRO A 88 -7.35 -5.94 1.13
N ASP A 89 -6.62 -6.26 0.06
CA ASP A 89 -5.22 -5.86 -0.15
C ASP A 89 -5.11 -4.67 -1.12
N GLY A 90 -6.23 -4.01 -1.46
CA GLY A 90 -6.26 -2.86 -2.36
C GLY A 90 -5.43 -1.68 -1.82
N MET A 91 -4.48 -1.20 -2.62
CA MET A 91 -3.56 -0.10 -2.30
C MET A 91 -3.57 1.03 -3.33
N PHE A 92 -4.13 0.81 -4.53
CA PHE A 92 -4.17 1.79 -5.60
C PHE A 92 -5.37 1.60 -6.52
N ASP A 93 -5.81 2.69 -7.17
CA ASP A 93 -6.85 2.67 -8.19
C ASP A 93 -6.29 2.76 -9.63
N TRP A 94 -5.07 3.29 -9.78
CA TRP A 94 -4.40 3.48 -11.06
C TRP A 94 -2.88 3.61 -10.92
N TYR A 95 -2.13 3.26 -11.97
CA TYR A 95 -0.68 3.49 -12.03
C TYR A 95 -0.17 3.81 -13.44
N GLU A 96 1.03 4.40 -13.51
CA GLU A 96 1.79 4.61 -14.74
C GLU A 96 3.30 4.45 -14.51
N ILE A 97 4.01 3.77 -15.41
CA ILE A 97 5.47 3.65 -15.31
C ILE A 97 6.12 5.02 -15.54
N GLY A 98 6.92 5.47 -14.58
CA GLY A 98 7.47 6.83 -14.56
C GLY A 98 6.44 7.86 -14.12
N GLY A 99 5.41 8.12 -14.94
CA GLY A 99 4.37 9.13 -14.66
C GLY A 99 4.96 10.46 -14.17
N ARG A 100 4.44 11.00 -13.06
CA ARG A 100 4.97 12.21 -12.38
C ARG A 100 6.43 12.07 -11.92
N TRP A 101 6.87 10.85 -11.71
CA TRP A 101 8.21 10.49 -11.21
C TRP A 101 9.14 10.03 -12.33
N ASN A 102 8.83 10.37 -13.59
CA ASN A 102 9.70 10.07 -14.71
C ASN A 102 11.10 10.69 -14.51
N GLY A 103 12.14 9.85 -14.52
CA GLY A 103 13.52 10.27 -14.24
C GLY A 103 13.87 10.44 -12.75
N TYR A 104 12.97 10.06 -11.83
CA TYR A 104 13.19 10.15 -10.38
C TYR A 104 14.45 9.39 -9.93
N ILE A 105 14.66 8.19 -10.48
CA ILE A 105 15.89 7.42 -10.25
C ILE A 105 17.01 7.94 -11.16
N ARG A 106 17.98 8.65 -10.58
CA ARG A 106 19.17 9.12 -11.30
C ARG A 106 19.96 7.96 -11.91
N GLY A 107 20.27 8.08 -13.20
CA GLY A 107 21.04 7.07 -13.95
C GLY A 107 20.20 5.86 -14.42
N SER A 108 18.90 5.85 -14.15
CA SER A 108 17.98 4.90 -14.77
C SER A 108 17.82 5.18 -16.26
N LYS A 109 17.44 4.15 -17.02
CA LYS A 109 17.01 4.29 -18.42
C LYS A 109 15.56 3.83 -18.50
N ARG A 110 14.67 4.68 -19.03
CA ARG A 110 13.22 4.41 -19.09
C ARG A 110 12.66 3.99 -17.72
N ASN A 111 13.05 4.72 -16.66
CA ASN A 111 12.64 4.47 -15.27
C ASN A 111 13.06 3.10 -14.70
N ALA A 112 13.97 2.40 -15.38
CA ALA A 112 14.50 1.10 -14.98
C ALA A 112 15.98 1.20 -14.59
N ILE A 113 16.36 0.51 -13.52
CA ILE A 113 17.76 0.33 -13.09
C ILE A 113 17.91 -1.05 -12.46
N THR A 114 19.10 -1.65 -12.49
CA THR A 114 19.31 -2.89 -11.72
C THR A 114 19.29 -2.60 -10.21
N ALA A 115 18.72 -3.52 -9.43
CA ALA A 115 18.68 -3.39 -7.97
C ALA A 115 20.10 -3.28 -7.39
N ARG A 116 21.06 -4.04 -7.93
CA ARG A 116 22.48 -3.93 -7.59
C ARG A 116 23.06 -2.54 -7.84
N ALA A 117 22.77 -1.92 -8.98
CA ALA A 117 23.27 -0.58 -9.29
C ALA A 117 22.64 0.47 -8.37
N LEU A 118 21.33 0.38 -8.12
CA LEU A 118 20.63 1.29 -7.22
C LEU A 118 21.12 1.16 -5.76
N HIS A 119 21.33 -0.06 -5.26
CA HIS A 119 21.88 -0.33 -3.93
C HIS A 119 23.29 0.31 -3.73
N ARG A 120 24.09 0.34 -4.79
CA ARG A 120 25.44 0.93 -4.80
C ARG A 120 25.44 2.44 -5.09
N SER A 121 24.29 3.00 -5.49
CA SER A 121 24.19 4.41 -5.81
C SER A 121 24.34 5.28 -4.57
N ARG A 122 25.24 6.27 -4.64
CA ARG A 122 25.32 7.35 -3.65
C ARG A 122 24.07 8.23 -3.61
N HIS A 123 23.23 8.12 -4.64
CA HIS A 123 22.01 8.91 -4.79
C HIS A 123 20.77 8.27 -4.20
N LEU A 124 20.83 7.01 -3.77
CA LEU A 124 19.69 6.31 -3.16
C LEU A 124 19.01 7.11 -2.03
N PRO A 125 19.73 7.77 -1.10
CA PRO A 125 19.06 8.56 -0.05
C PRO A 125 18.26 9.76 -0.55
N GLN A 126 18.46 10.19 -1.81
CA GLN A 126 17.71 11.31 -2.42
C GLN A 126 16.57 10.85 -3.33
N CYS A 127 16.39 9.54 -3.50
CA CYS A 127 15.32 8.96 -4.32
C CYS A 127 14.78 7.70 -3.64
N LEU A 128 14.44 7.80 -2.35
CA LEU A 128 13.77 6.73 -1.64
C LEU A 128 12.31 6.67 -2.12
N PRO A 129 11.78 5.49 -2.43
CA PRO A 129 10.39 5.40 -2.82
C PRO A 129 9.49 5.58 -1.60
N TYR A 130 8.22 5.93 -1.80
CA TYR A 130 7.22 5.84 -0.74
C TYR A 130 6.79 4.38 -0.53
N TYR A 131 6.50 3.68 -1.62
CA TYR A 131 6.15 2.26 -1.63
C TYR A 131 7.21 1.40 -2.33
N LEU A 132 7.40 0.17 -1.88
CA LEU A 132 8.30 -0.80 -2.50
C LEU A 132 7.60 -2.16 -2.63
N VAL A 133 7.39 -2.60 -3.86
CA VAL A 133 6.83 -3.92 -4.18
C VAL A 133 7.95 -4.88 -4.53
N THR A 134 7.96 -6.01 -3.85
CA THR A 134 9.02 -7.02 -3.93
C THR A 134 8.63 -8.18 -4.85
N PRO A 135 9.60 -8.93 -5.42
CA PRO A 135 9.30 -10.04 -6.32
C PRO A 135 8.54 -11.19 -5.64
N ASP A 136 8.61 -11.30 -4.32
CA ASP A 136 7.85 -12.25 -3.50
C ASP A 136 6.45 -11.75 -3.12
N GLY A 137 5.97 -10.67 -3.74
CA GLY A 137 4.59 -10.20 -3.62
C GLY A 137 4.31 -9.44 -2.33
N ARG A 138 5.32 -8.83 -1.68
CA ARG A 138 5.09 -7.95 -0.52
C ARG A 138 5.07 -6.48 -0.93
N TRP A 139 4.06 -5.77 -0.44
CA TRP A 139 3.98 -4.30 -0.43
C TRP A 139 4.63 -3.75 0.85
N LEU A 140 5.61 -2.88 0.70
CA LEU A 140 6.29 -2.24 1.82
C LEU A 140 6.11 -0.72 1.73
N GLU A 141 5.85 -0.08 2.86
CA GLU A 141 5.54 1.35 2.93
C GLU A 141 6.52 2.09 3.84
N SER A 142 6.84 3.33 3.47
CA SER A 142 7.57 4.27 4.31
C SER A 142 6.74 4.68 5.52
N GLU A 143 7.27 4.50 6.72
CA GLU A 143 6.67 5.03 7.96
C GLU A 143 6.70 6.57 8.04
N SER A 144 7.33 7.25 7.08
CA SER A 144 7.47 8.70 7.09
C SER A 144 6.12 9.36 6.80
N ARG A 145 5.56 10.00 7.82
CA ARG A 145 4.26 10.70 7.75
C ARG A 145 4.42 12.19 7.52
N LEU A 146 5.50 12.62 6.85
CA LEU A 146 5.74 14.04 6.60
C LEU A 146 4.57 14.63 5.79
N ARG A 147 3.65 15.28 6.51
CA ARG A 147 2.61 16.10 5.91
C ARG A 147 3.29 17.34 5.33
N TRP A 148 2.94 17.66 4.09
CA TRP A 148 3.38 18.88 3.42
C TRP A 148 3.27 20.10 4.35
N GLY A 149 4.38 20.83 4.52
CA GLY A 149 4.44 22.03 5.35
C GLY A 149 4.72 21.81 6.85
N SER A 150 4.88 20.57 7.33
CA SER A 150 5.26 20.30 8.72
C SER A 150 6.79 20.27 8.89
N PRO A 151 7.34 20.84 9.98
CA PRO A 151 8.76 20.73 10.27
C PRO A 151 9.16 19.29 10.58
N GLU A 152 10.28 18.84 10.03
CA GLU A 152 10.79 17.48 10.22
C GLU A 152 11.19 17.23 11.69
N THR A 153 10.62 16.20 12.30
CA THR A 153 10.92 15.83 13.69
C THR A 153 12.10 14.87 13.80
N ALA A 154 12.59 14.65 15.02
CA ALA A 154 13.56 13.58 15.28
C ALA A 154 12.99 12.18 15.03
N ALA A 155 11.67 12.01 15.11
CA ALA A 155 11.00 10.75 14.84
C ALA A 155 10.98 10.46 13.33
N ASP A 156 10.67 11.48 12.51
CA ASP A 156 10.68 11.38 11.04
C ASP A 156 12.07 11.00 10.54
N ARG A 157 13.12 11.68 11.02
CA ARG A 157 14.51 11.32 10.72
C ARG A 157 14.89 9.88 11.09
N ARG A 158 14.27 9.31 12.14
CA ARG A 158 14.49 7.90 12.49
C ARG A 158 13.74 6.97 11.55
N ALA A 159 12.50 7.31 11.20
CA ALA A 159 11.71 6.58 10.21
C ALA A 159 12.43 6.53 8.86
N ASP A 160 12.91 7.66 8.35
CA ASP A 160 13.66 7.74 7.09
C ASP A 160 14.95 6.90 7.12
N ARG A 161 15.69 6.90 8.24
CA ARG A 161 16.87 6.03 8.40
C ARG A 161 16.51 4.55 8.39
N ARG A 162 15.42 4.15 9.05
CA ARG A 162 14.92 2.77 9.03
C ARG A 162 14.48 2.37 7.63
N TRP A 163 13.74 3.25 6.97
CA TRP A 163 13.26 3.05 5.61
C TRP A 163 14.40 2.89 4.61
N HIS A 164 15.37 3.81 4.63
CA HIS A 164 16.58 3.69 3.83
C HIS A 164 17.30 2.36 4.08
N ALA A 165 17.45 1.94 5.34
CA ALA A 165 18.07 0.66 5.66
C ALA A 165 17.26 -0.55 5.13
N GLN A 166 15.93 -0.48 5.18
CA GLN A 166 15.04 -1.52 4.64
C GLN A 166 15.12 -1.60 3.12
N VAL A 167 15.00 -0.47 2.42
CA VAL A 167 15.16 -0.39 0.95
C VAL A 167 16.53 -0.97 0.55
N ARG A 168 17.62 -0.59 1.23
CA ARG A 168 18.95 -1.16 0.97
C ARG A 168 19.00 -2.68 1.14
N ARG A 169 18.38 -3.22 2.20
CA ARG A 169 18.32 -4.68 2.42
C ARG A 169 17.59 -5.39 1.28
N VAL A 170 16.44 -4.87 0.86
CA VAL A 170 15.64 -5.45 -0.22
C VAL A 170 16.40 -5.37 -1.55
N LEU A 171 16.99 -4.23 -1.91
CA LEU A 171 17.80 -4.10 -3.13
C LEU A 171 19.03 -5.03 -3.13
N LYS A 172 19.61 -5.31 -1.96
CA LYS A 172 20.69 -6.28 -1.82
C LYS A 172 20.19 -7.72 -1.96
N GLN A 173 19.03 -8.05 -1.40
CA GLN A 173 18.41 -9.37 -1.50
C GLN A 173 18.07 -9.71 -2.95
N TYR A 174 17.48 -8.77 -3.68
CA TYR A 174 17.10 -8.93 -5.09
C TYR A 174 18.13 -8.33 -6.04
N SER A 175 19.43 -8.52 -5.77
CA SER A 175 20.49 -7.80 -6.51
C SER A 175 20.54 -8.11 -8.01
N ASP A 176 20.06 -9.28 -8.41
CA ASP A 176 19.97 -9.76 -9.79
C ASP A 176 18.61 -9.46 -10.43
N CYS A 177 17.84 -8.55 -9.85
CA CYS A 177 16.58 -8.04 -10.39
C CYS A 177 16.77 -6.59 -10.90
N LYS A 178 15.72 -6.08 -11.55
CA LYS A 178 15.60 -4.65 -11.89
C LYS A 178 14.50 -3.99 -11.08
N VAL A 179 14.67 -2.69 -10.87
CA VAL A 179 13.75 -1.79 -10.19
C VAL A 179 13.14 -0.88 -11.23
N ILE A 180 11.82 -0.79 -11.23
CA ILE A 180 11.04 0.13 -12.06
C ILE A 180 10.43 1.20 -11.16
N CYS A 181 10.57 2.47 -11.53
CA CYS A 181 9.86 3.57 -10.88
C CYS A 181 8.47 3.72 -11.49
N VAL A 182 7.45 3.71 -10.65
CA VAL A 182 6.03 3.76 -11.01
C VAL A 182 5.37 4.90 -10.24
N ASP A 183 4.49 5.66 -10.91
CA ASP A 183 3.55 6.60 -10.29
C ASP A 183 2.28 5.83 -9.94
N ILE A 184 2.01 5.68 -8.63
CA ILE A 184 0.79 5.05 -8.12
C ILE A 184 -0.17 6.13 -7.63
N HIS A 185 -1.45 6.00 -8.00
CA HIS A 185 -2.55 6.78 -7.46
C HIS A 185 -3.32 6.01 -6.39
N SER A 186 -3.43 6.61 -5.19
CA SER A 186 -4.20 6.13 -4.04
C SER A 186 -4.75 7.30 -3.23
#